data_AF-A0A7C5Y7I6-F1
#
_entry.id   AF-A0A7C5Y7I6-F1
#
_cell.length_a   1.000
_cell.length_b   1.000
_cell.length_c   1.000
_cell.angle_alpha   90.00
_cell.angle_beta   90.00
_cell.angle_gamma   90.00
#
_symmetry.space_group_name_H-M   'P 1'
#
loop_
_entity.id
_entity.type
_entity.pdbx_description
1 polymer ?
#
loop_
_entity_poly.entity_id
_entity_poly.type
_entity_poly.pdbx_seq_one_letter_code
_entity_poly.pdbx_strand_id
1 'polypeptide(L)' 'VKTIQVDFLESKLVLVGIVGMIDPPRPEAIESVKKCYEAGIEPIMVTGDNPAIAVAVARLLGMKKPPCCKRN' A
#
# COMPACT_ATOMS: atom_id res chain seq x y z
N VAL A 1 -16.19 -26.09 -32.05
CA VAL A 1 -15.09 -25.54 -31.21
C VAL A 1 -15.44 -25.87 -29.76
N LYS A 2 -14.59 -26.60 -29.02
CA LYS A 2 -14.86 -27.00 -27.63
C LYS A 2 -14.46 -25.85 -26.70
N THR A 3 -15.40 -25.29 -25.97
CA THR A 3 -15.13 -24.25 -24.96
C THR A 3 -14.56 -24.90 -23.71
N ILE A 4 -13.34 -24.53 -23.32
CA ILE A 4 -12.73 -24.99 -22.06
C ILE A 4 -13.13 -24.02 -20.95
N GLN A 5 -13.62 -24.54 -19.84
CA GLN A 5 -13.98 -23.76 -18.65
C GLN A 5 -12.74 -23.41 -17.83
N VAL A 6 -12.63 -22.16 -17.37
CA VAL A 6 -11.46 -21.61 -16.68
C VAL A 6 -11.17 -22.34 -15.36
N ASP A 7 -12.22 -22.69 -14.61
CA ASP A 7 -12.11 -23.39 -13.32
C ASP A 7 -11.39 -24.74 -13.41
N PHE A 8 -11.48 -25.41 -14.57
CA PHE A 8 -10.76 -26.67 -14.81
C PHE A 8 -9.26 -26.44 -14.96
N LEU A 9 -8.85 -25.31 -15.55
CA LEU A 9 -7.46 -24.92 -15.76
C LEU A 9 -6.74 -24.58 -14.44
N GLU A 10 -7.46 -24.02 -13.47
CA GLU A 10 -6.92 -23.63 -12.16
C GLU A 10 -6.89 -24.79 -11.15
N SER A 11 -7.31 -26.00 -11.55
CA SER A 11 -7.30 -27.18 -10.69
C SER A 11 -5.92 -27.88 -10.64
N LYS A 12 -5.57 -28.46 -9.48
CA LYS A 12 -4.35 -29.27 -9.26
C LYS A 12 -3.01 -28.54 -9.51
N LEU A 13 -2.95 -27.23 -9.20
CA LEU A 13 -1.70 -26.46 -9.27
C LEU A 13 -0.71 -26.86 -8.15
N VAL A 14 0.59 -26.76 -8.44
CA VAL A 14 1.68 -26.94 -7.47
C VAL A 14 2.30 -25.59 -7.15
N LEU A 15 2.40 -25.25 -5.86
CA LEU A 15 3.07 -24.02 -5.44
C LEU A 15 4.57 -24.11 -5.73
N VAL A 16 5.07 -23.23 -6.60
CA VAL A 16 6.50 -23.15 -6.95
C VAL A 16 7.24 -22.11 -6.11
N GLY A 17 6.56 -21.03 -5.70
CA GLY A 17 7.15 -19.96 -4.90
C GLY A 17 6.20 -18.78 -4.70
N ILE A 18 6.66 -17.79 -3.93
CA ILE A 18 5.93 -16.54 -3.63
C ILE A 18 6.81 -15.36 -4.04
N VAL A 19 6.21 -14.35 -4.65
CA VAL A 19 6.84 -13.06 -4.94
C VAL A 19 6.06 -11.95 -4.25
N GLY A 20 6.77 -11.05 -3.57
CA GLY A 20 6.20 -9.83 -3.00
C GLY A 20 6.46 -8.64 -3.91
N MET A 21 5.44 -7.82 -4.14
CA MET A 21 5.55 -6.57 -4.89
C MET A 21 5.00 -5.43 -4.04
N ILE A 22 5.72 -4.32 -4.02
CA ILE A 22 5.36 -3.10 -3.30
C ILE A 22 5.51 -1.91 -4.23
N ASP A 23 4.64 -0.91 -4.07
CA ASP A 23 4.82 0.43 -4.63
C ASP A 23 5.54 1.31 -3.57
N PRO A 24 6.86 1.52 -3.68
CA PRO A 24 7.59 2.30 -2.70
C PRO A 24 7.24 3.79 -2.81
N PRO A 25 7.19 4.52 -1.67
CA PRO A 25 6.98 5.96 -1.72
C PRO A 25 8.13 6.64 -2.47
N ARG A 26 7.78 7.67 -3.24
CA ARG A 26 8.78 8.44 -3.99
C ARG A 26 9.70 9.21 -3.02
N PRO A 27 11.00 9.33 -3.29
CA PRO A 27 11.96 9.99 -2.39
C PRO A 27 11.56 11.42 -2.00
N GLU A 28 11.03 12.20 -2.95
CA GLU A 28 10.59 13.57 -2.76
C GLU A 28 9.40 13.69 -1.79
N ALA A 29 8.56 12.65 -1.68
CA ALA A 29 7.45 12.63 -0.75
C ALA A 29 7.95 12.54 0.70
N ILE A 30 9.00 11.74 0.94
CA ILE A 30 9.65 11.62 2.25
C ILE A 30 10.26 12.96 2.67
N GLU A 31 10.96 13.63 1.74
CA GLU A 31 11.56 14.93 2.00
C GLU A 31 10.49 16.00 2.28
N SER A 32 9.39 15.97 1.53
CA SER A 32 8.27 16.91 1.70
C SER A 32 7.61 16.76 3.07
N VAL A 33 7.34 15.52 3.51
CA VAL A 33 6.78 15.25 4.84
C VAL A 33 7.71 15.76 5.95
N LYS A 34 9.03 15.55 5.80
CA LYS A 34 10.02 16.09 6.74
C LYS A 34 9.99 17.62 6.79
N LYS A 35 10.00 18.30 5.64
CA LYS A 35 9.92 19.77 5.56
C LYS A 35 8.64 20.33 6.18
N CYS A 36 7.50 19.66 5.98
CA CYS A 36 6.25 20.05 6.63
C CYS A 36 6.40 20.04 8.15
N TYR A 37 6.97 18.98 8.72
CA TYR A 37 7.18 18.90 10.17
C TYR A 37 8.18 19.93 10.70
N GLU A 38 9.26 20.22 9.97
CA GLU A 38 10.22 21.27 10.32
C GLU A 38 9.58 22.67 10.30
N ALA A 39 8.63 22.89 9.40
CA ALA A 39 7.83 24.11 9.32
C ALA A 39 6.67 24.17 10.34
N GLY A 40 6.47 23.14 11.17
CA GLY A 40 5.36 23.06 12.12
C GLY A 40 4.00 22.73 11.49
N ILE A 41 3.98 22.25 10.24
CA ILE A 41 2.78 21.82 9.51
C ILE A 41 2.56 20.32 9.73
N GLU A 42 1.33 19.92 10.03
CA GLU A 42 0.94 18.51 10.16
C GLU A 42 0.35 17.99 8.83
N PRO A 43 1.08 17.17 8.05
CA PRO A 43 0.54 16.57 6.84
C PRO A 43 -0.43 15.42 7.16
N ILE A 44 -1.48 15.29 6.35
CA ILE A 44 -2.46 14.20 6.42
C ILE A 44 -2.44 13.36 5.13
N MET A 45 -2.64 12.04 5.26
CA MET A 45 -2.72 11.12 4.13
C MET A 45 -4.19 10.81 3.85
N VAL A 46 -4.61 11.07 2.62
CA VAL A 46 -5.92 10.69 2.09
C VAL A 46 -5.70 9.68 0.98
N THR A 47 -6.12 8.43 1.18
CA THR A 47 -6.04 7.36 0.17
C THR A 47 -7.31 6.52 0.19
N GLY A 48 -7.65 5.94 -0.96
CA GLY A 48 -8.71 4.94 -1.13
C GLY A 48 -8.20 3.49 -1.03
N ASP A 49 -6.90 3.30 -0.82
CA ASP A 49 -6.29 1.98 -0.71
C ASP A 49 -6.70 1.24 0.56
N ASN A 50 -6.36 -0.05 0.60
CA ASN A 50 -6.54 -0.86 1.79
C ASN A 50 -5.85 -0.21 3.00
N PRO A 51 -6.54 -0.11 4.16
CA PRO A 51 -5.97 0.48 5.37
C PRO A 51 -4.61 -0.05 5.81
N ALA A 52 -4.38 -1.36 5.67
CA ALA A 52 -3.12 -1.97 6.06
C ALA A 52 -1.97 -1.43 5.18
N ILE A 53 -2.23 -1.25 3.89
CA ILE A 53 -1.28 -0.67 2.94
C ILE A 53 -1.06 0.81 3.26
N ALA A 54 -2.13 1.57 3.51
CA ALA A 54 -2.05 2.98 3.85
C ALA A 54 -1.19 3.24 5.10
N VAL A 55 -1.39 2.45 6.16
CA VAL A 55 -0.60 2.54 7.40
C VAL A 55 0.86 2.18 7.14
N ALA A 56 1.14 1.15 6.33
CA ALA A 56 2.51 0.77 5.98
C ALA A 56 3.23 1.89 5.20
N VAL A 57 2.58 2.46 4.18
CA VAL A 57 3.15 3.56 3.38
C VAL A 57 3.34 4.82 4.22
N ALA A 58 2.38 5.18 5.08
CA ALA A 58 2.50 6.34 5.96
C ALA A 58 3.69 6.23 6.93
N ARG A 59 3.99 5.02 7.42
CA ARG A 59 5.19 4.78 8.24
C ARG A 59 6.47 4.96 7.43
N LEU A 60 6.51 4.49 6.19
CA LEU A 60 7.67 4.68 5.30
C LEU A 60 7.91 6.16 4.98
N LEU A 61 6.85 6.96 4.87
CA LEU A 61 6.92 8.41 4.67
C LEU A 61 7.35 9.18 5.93
N GLY A 62 7.43 8.53 7.10
CA GLY A 62 7.78 9.18 8.36
C GLY A 62 6.65 10.00 8.99
N MET A 63 5.38 9.67 8.68
CA MET A 63 4.23 10.37 9.25
C MET A 63 4.06 10.04 10.75
N LYS A 64 3.96 11.07 11.60
CA LYS A 64 3.75 10.93 13.05
C LYS A 64 2.36 10.36 13.39
N LYS A 65 1.37 10.65 12.56
CA LYS A 65 -0.01 10.14 12.67
C LYS A 65 -0.38 9.38 11.40
N PRO A 66 -0.12 8.06 11.34
CA PRO A 66 -0.54 7.27 10.19
C PRO A 66 -2.07 7.26 10.10
N PRO A 67 -2.65 7.16 8.89
CA PRO A 67 -4.10 7.18 8.70
C PRO A 67 -4.71 6.00 9.46
N CYS A 68 -5.55 6.29 10.46
CA CYS A 68 -6.30 5.26 11.14
C CYS A 68 -7.51 4.90 10.26
N CYS A 69 -7.74 3.61 10.03
CA CYS A 69 -8.98 3.13 9.43
C CYS A 69 -10.19 3.18 10.36
N LYS A 70 -10.07 3.85 11.52
CA LYS A 70 -11.21 4.05 12.40
C LYS A 70 -12.11 5.14 11.81
N ARG A 71 -12.91 4.74 10.83
CA ARG A 71 -14.29 5.23 10.79
C ARG A 71 -14.93 4.85 12.11
N ASN A 72 -15.52 5.83 12.77
CA ASN A 72 -16.48 5.62 13.85
C ASN A 72 -17.51 4.55 13.46
#